data_AF-A0AAD2FIU7-F1
#
_entry.id   AF-A0AAD2FIU7-F1
#
_cell.length_a   1.000
_cell.length_b   1.000
_cell.length_c   1.000
_cell.angle_alpha   90.00
_cell.angle_beta   90.00
_cell.angle_gamma   90.00
#
_symmetry.space_group_name_H-M   'P 1'
#
loop_
_entity.id
_entity.type
_entity.pdbx_description
1 polymer ?
#
loop_
_entity_poly.entity_id
_entity_poly.type
_entity_poly.pdbx_seq_one_letter_code
_entity_poly.pdbx_strand_id
1 'polypeptide(L)'
;MWRETDPDLEEGDGIEHHFSRTPTKTPTKVLDSPLHHNHDELSHHDELSRADTFETTLSSPSTFDSADPMLFSPSKPQKISFEHHVKSSKGRKGISADILWGISKPVLSITILFLVAAGAAAYLLNGWLGIPALNEEIEKLEMQVNHLSNEITRLSYENDRYAALNVQLNDTVGELSNLTVSLNSSVVELESVSDSLSETNQALTEEVTELTSQNQDYADLNSNLNSTALYLTAEVESLRITLAHLVSENNALSNTTTALESIRDHLSNLTMEQNETLMELQATLDSFTEENDRLQDLNSDLVSILGFLNETSLGIDTSLSQITDFLSNQIVASEVLVLENLENTMRQRIGTWDCDYRDVFREQNYGVDFSAPITERSRVLDYVDGRVLSELCLNRDDFDSYLTFQFPEGLTSYRLFRGVVEYTSKALDFYFPEKDEIGLSATAWSDAAYACRNLKTNFRWSALGN
;
A
#
# COMPACT_ATOMS: atom_id res chain seq x y z
N MET A 1 -4.83 0.01 36.39
CA MET A 1 -6.18 0.52 36.69
C MET A 1 -7.14 -0.41 35.96
N TRP A 2 -7.99 -1.07 36.74
CA TRP A 2 -8.72 -2.30 36.43
C TRP A 2 -10.01 -2.08 35.62
N ARG A 3 -10.36 -3.08 34.79
CA ARG A 3 -11.69 -3.60 34.35
C ARG A 3 -11.39 -4.54 33.18
N GLU A 4 -11.60 -5.85 33.15
CA GLU A 4 -12.61 -6.74 33.74
C GLU A 4 -14.05 -6.39 33.34
N THR A 5 -14.56 -7.13 32.34
CA THR A 5 -15.95 -7.57 32.21
C THR A 5 -16.04 -8.71 31.19
N ASP A 6 -17.01 -9.58 31.44
CA ASP A 6 -17.13 -11.01 31.20
C ASP A 6 -17.48 -11.53 29.78
N PRO A 7 -17.43 -12.86 29.58
CA PRO A 7 -17.80 -13.60 28.37
C PRO A 7 -19.21 -14.22 28.43
N ASP A 8 -19.82 -14.50 27.26
CA ASP A 8 -20.92 -15.46 27.01
C ASP A 8 -20.89 -15.79 25.49
N LEU A 9 -20.63 -17.03 25.03
CA LEU A 9 -21.50 -18.22 24.89
C LEU A 9 -22.61 -18.13 23.82
N GLU A 10 -22.41 -18.83 22.69
CA GLU A 10 -23.38 -19.54 21.81
C GLU A 10 -22.50 -20.20 20.71
N GLU A 11 -22.22 -21.51 20.66
CA GLU A 11 -23.08 -22.71 20.47
C GLU A 11 -23.98 -22.63 19.22
N GLY A 12 -23.63 -23.38 18.16
CA GLY A 12 -24.41 -23.41 16.92
C GLY A 12 -23.80 -24.24 15.78
N ASP A 13 -23.99 -25.56 15.88
CA ASP A 13 -24.18 -26.57 14.83
C ASP A 13 -23.19 -26.79 13.67
N GLY A 14 -22.86 -28.07 13.51
CA GLY A 14 -22.07 -28.62 12.42
C GLY A 14 -22.89 -29.06 11.21
N ILE A 15 -22.17 -29.32 10.11
CA ILE A 15 -22.65 -30.09 8.96
C ILE A 15 -21.52 -30.99 8.47
N GLU A 16 -21.85 -32.27 8.35
CA GLU A 16 -21.02 -33.38 7.90
C GLU A 16 -20.68 -33.36 6.40
N HIS A 17 -19.49 -33.88 6.11
CA HIS A 17 -19.05 -34.72 4.99
C HIS A 17 -19.78 -34.69 3.63
N HIS A 18 -19.01 -34.41 2.57
CA HIS A 18 -19.02 -35.27 1.38
C HIS A 18 -17.63 -35.39 0.72
N PHE A 19 -17.11 -36.62 0.77
CA PHE A 19 -15.98 -37.14 0.02
C PHE A 19 -16.30 -37.20 -1.48
N SER A 20 -15.37 -36.80 -2.35
CA SER A 20 -15.27 -37.37 -3.70
C SER A 20 -13.84 -37.33 -4.24
N ARG A 21 -13.49 -38.47 -4.84
CA ARG A 21 -12.17 -38.90 -5.29
C ARG A 21 -11.70 -38.21 -6.57
N THR A 22 -10.38 -38.30 -6.72
CA THR A 22 -9.45 -37.95 -7.81
C THR A 22 -9.87 -38.38 -9.24
N PRO A 23 -9.18 -37.89 -10.31
CA PRO A 23 -7.93 -38.54 -10.72
C PRO A 23 -6.80 -37.58 -11.17
N THR A 24 -5.61 -37.87 -10.64
CA THR A 24 -4.29 -37.98 -11.32
C THR A 24 -4.13 -37.40 -12.73
N LYS A 25 -3.18 -36.45 -12.86
CA LYS A 25 -2.44 -36.23 -14.11
C LYS A 25 -0.94 -36.13 -13.83
N THR A 26 -0.21 -37.00 -14.51
CA THR A 26 1.24 -37.24 -14.55
C THR A 26 2.09 -36.01 -14.92
N PRO A 27 3.33 -35.90 -14.40
CA PRO A 27 4.28 -34.88 -14.80
C PRO A 27 5.07 -35.32 -16.04
N THR A 28 5.16 -34.44 -17.05
CA THR A 28 6.04 -34.65 -18.20
C THR A 28 7.35 -33.93 -17.93
N LYS A 29 8.41 -34.71 -17.74
CA LYS A 29 9.82 -34.28 -17.85
C LYS A 29 10.04 -33.70 -19.25
N VAL A 30 10.58 -32.50 -19.33
CA VAL A 30 11.40 -32.07 -20.48
C VAL A 30 12.75 -31.66 -19.92
N LEU A 31 13.72 -32.51 -20.20
CA LEU A 31 15.15 -32.28 -20.12
C LEU A 31 15.53 -31.70 -21.49
N ASP A 32 16.12 -30.51 -21.57
CA ASP A 32 17.14 -30.22 -22.58
C ASP A 32 17.88 -28.90 -22.30
N SER A 33 19.10 -29.09 -21.80
CA SER A 33 20.39 -28.53 -22.21
C SER A 33 20.69 -27.01 -22.20
N PRO A 34 21.92 -26.64 -21.76
CA PRO A 34 22.39 -25.27 -21.61
C PRO A 34 23.11 -24.76 -22.86
N LEU A 35 23.09 -23.46 -23.10
CA LEU A 35 23.98 -22.81 -24.05
C LEU A 35 24.60 -21.55 -23.44
N HIS A 36 25.91 -21.66 -23.20
CA HIS A 36 26.83 -20.57 -22.96
C HIS A 36 26.72 -19.48 -24.02
N HIS A 37 26.66 -18.22 -23.59
CA HIS A 37 27.35 -17.15 -24.32
C HIS A 37 27.90 -16.11 -23.35
N ASN A 38 29.23 -16.14 -23.22
CA ASN A 38 30.05 -15.00 -22.82
C ASN A 38 30.11 -14.03 -24.01
N HIS A 39 29.94 -12.74 -23.75
CA HIS A 39 30.58 -11.62 -24.45
C HIS A 39 30.48 -10.44 -23.48
N ASP A 40 31.58 -10.09 -22.81
CA ASP A 40 32.66 -9.19 -23.26
C ASP A 40 32.34 -7.72 -22.97
N GLU A 41 33.23 -7.18 -22.14
CA GLU A 41 33.50 -5.77 -21.91
C GLU A 41 33.74 -5.00 -23.22
N LEU A 42 33.30 -3.72 -23.26
CA LEU A 42 34.05 -2.55 -23.73
C LEU A 42 33.12 -1.33 -23.55
N SER A 43 33.42 -0.36 -22.67
CA SER A 43 34.36 0.76 -22.83
C SER A 43 33.86 1.93 -23.70
N HIS A 44 33.76 3.09 -23.04
CA HIS A 44 33.91 4.48 -23.51
C HIS A 44 33.01 5.06 -24.61
N HIS A 45 32.34 6.18 -24.29
CA HIS A 45 32.78 7.51 -24.76
C HIS A 45 32.02 8.66 -24.09
N ASP A 46 32.77 9.63 -23.56
CA ASP A 46 32.37 11.03 -23.40
C ASP A 46 31.97 11.62 -24.77
N GLU A 47 30.94 12.46 -24.84
CA GLU A 47 31.03 13.71 -25.61
C GLU A 47 29.95 14.76 -25.28
N LEU A 48 30.42 16.00 -25.35
CA LEU A 48 29.79 17.28 -25.04
C LEU A 48 28.86 17.81 -26.15
N SER A 49 28.08 18.81 -25.73
CA SER A 49 27.42 19.86 -26.54
C SER A 49 26.08 19.42 -27.15
N ARG A 50 25.04 20.26 -27.17
CA ARG A 50 25.04 21.56 -27.86
C ARG A 50 23.80 22.36 -27.45
N ALA A 51 23.97 23.67 -27.36
CA ALA A 51 22.91 24.65 -27.16
C ALA A 51 21.96 24.66 -28.36
N ASP A 52 20.65 24.58 -28.10
CA ASP A 52 19.63 24.89 -29.10
C ASP A 52 18.98 26.25 -28.81
N THR A 53 19.25 27.14 -29.75
CA THR A 53 18.63 28.42 -30.04
C THR A 53 17.12 28.27 -30.27
N PHE A 54 16.32 29.06 -29.55
CA PHE A 54 14.90 29.26 -29.88
C PHE A 54 14.77 30.17 -31.11
N GLU A 55 14.33 29.60 -32.23
CA GLU A 55 13.81 30.35 -33.38
C GLU A 55 12.36 30.80 -33.09
N THR A 56 12.15 32.11 -33.05
CA THR A 56 10.83 32.75 -33.05
C THR A 56 10.28 32.80 -34.47
N THR A 57 9.45 31.82 -34.84
CA THR A 57 8.64 31.88 -36.06
C THR A 57 7.29 32.53 -35.75
N LEU A 58 7.14 33.77 -36.18
CA LEU A 58 5.87 34.50 -36.26
C LEU A 58 4.96 33.80 -37.28
N SER A 59 3.89 33.16 -36.80
CA SER A 59 2.80 32.67 -37.64
C SER A 59 1.56 33.52 -37.42
N SER A 60 1.22 34.34 -38.41
CA SER A 60 -0.08 35.02 -38.51
C SER A 60 -1.18 34.03 -38.86
N PRO A 61 -2.39 34.13 -38.27
CA PRO A 61 -3.57 33.49 -38.84
C PRO A 61 -4.33 34.50 -39.71
N SER A 62 -4.37 34.20 -41.01
CA SER A 62 -5.40 34.69 -41.92
C SER A 62 -6.46 33.59 -42.07
N THR A 63 -7.62 33.97 -42.63
CA THR A 63 -8.79 33.15 -43.02
C THR A 63 -9.83 32.89 -41.92
N PHE A 64 -10.88 33.73 -41.91
CA PHE A 64 -12.23 33.30 -41.52
C PHE A 64 -13.18 33.78 -42.61
N ASP A 65 -13.76 32.83 -43.35
CA ASP A 65 -14.66 33.07 -44.46
C ASP A 65 -15.98 32.31 -44.23
N SER A 66 -17.03 33.10 -44.05
CA SER A 66 -18.38 32.99 -44.64
C SER A 66 -19.42 31.92 -44.25
N ALA A 67 -20.64 32.47 -44.05
CA ALA A 67 -22.01 31.99 -44.36
C ALA A 67 -22.69 31.03 -43.34
N ASP A 68 -23.97 31.13 -42.95
CA ASP A 68 -25.19 31.92 -43.29
C ASP A 68 -26.34 31.42 -42.32
N PRO A 69 -27.67 31.74 -42.42
CA PRO A 69 -28.37 33.02 -42.56
C PRO A 69 -29.69 33.16 -41.71
N MET A 70 -30.26 34.39 -41.72
CA MET A 70 -31.70 34.78 -41.75
C MET A 70 -32.67 34.65 -40.54
N LEU A 71 -33.60 35.64 -40.54
CA LEU A 71 -34.96 35.75 -39.96
C LEU A 71 -35.06 36.48 -38.60
N PHE A 72 -35.86 37.53 -38.35
CA PHE A 72 -36.93 38.23 -39.07
C PHE A 72 -37.05 39.67 -38.53
N SER A 73 -37.40 40.61 -39.41
CA SER A 73 -37.83 41.99 -39.11
C SER A 73 -39.33 42.04 -38.72
N PRO A 74 -39.86 43.13 -38.14
CA PRO A 74 -40.55 44.08 -39.04
C PRO A 74 -40.49 45.58 -38.67
N SER A 75 -40.18 46.37 -39.71
CA SER A 75 -40.78 47.63 -40.21
C SER A 75 -41.44 48.69 -39.29
N LYS A 76 -40.84 49.89 -39.28
CA LYS A 76 -41.29 51.23 -39.80
C LYS A 76 -42.78 51.66 -39.66
N PRO A 77 -43.03 52.98 -39.44
CA PRO A 77 -43.14 53.88 -40.58
C PRO A 77 -42.43 55.25 -40.45
N GLN A 78 -42.07 55.76 -41.63
CA GLN A 78 -41.49 57.08 -41.93
C GLN A 78 -42.50 58.22 -41.72
N LYS A 79 -41.99 59.45 -41.52
CA LYS A 79 -42.50 60.62 -42.25
C LYS A 79 -41.42 61.70 -42.39
N ILE A 80 -40.97 61.88 -43.63
CA ILE A 80 -40.25 63.06 -44.12
C ILE A 80 -41.32 64.05 -44.59
N SER A 81 -41.24 65.32 -44.20
CA SER A 81 -42.00 66.41 -44.83
C SER A 81 -41.06 67.51 -45.29
N PHE A 82 -41.00 67.69 -46.60
CA PHE A 82 -40.51 68.92 -47.23
C PHE A 82 -41.66 69.92 -47.25
N GLU A 83 -41.47 71.11 -46.67
CA GLU A 83 -42.38 72.23 -46.84
C GLU A 83 -41.70 73.35 -47.62
N HIS A 84 -42.02 73.39 -48.91
CA HIS A 84 -41.68 74.48 -49.82
C HIS A 84 -42.74 75.58 -49.64
N HIS A 85 -42.38 76.71 -49.02
CA HIS A 85 -43.22 77.91 -49.06
C HIS A 85 -42.78 78.82 -50.21
N VAL A 86 -43.23 78.48 -51.43
CA VAL A 86 -43.39 79.47 -52.51
C VAL A 86 -44.83 79.98 -52.44
N LYS A 87 -45.00 81.23 -52.00
CA LYS A 87 -46.25 81.97 -52.19
C LYS A 87 -46.02 83.08 -53.20
N SER A 88 -46.22 82.73 -54.46
CA SER A 88 -46.66 83.68 -55.49
C SER A 88 -48.10 84.09 -55.15
N SER A 89 -48.36 85.40 -55.03
CA SER A 89 -49.69 85.94 -55.32
C SER A 89 -49.57 87.16 -56.22
N LYS A 90 -49.72 86.90 -57.52
CA LYS A 90 -50.32 87.84 -58.47
C LYS A 90 -51.76 88.14 -58.01
N GLY A 91 -52.07 89.42 -57.84
CA GLY A 91 -53.43 89.97 -57.84
C GLY A 91 -53.34 91.38 -58.43
N ARG A 92 -53.57 91.51 -59.74
CA ARG A 92 -54.77 92.12 -60.37
C ARG A 92 -54.90 93.62 -60.07
N LYS A 93 -54.57 94.49 -61.03
CA LYS A 93 -55.36 94.89 -62.22
C LYS A 93 -56.58 95.75 -61.87
N GLY A 94 -56.54 96.98 -62.35
CA GLY A 94 -57.62 97.95 -62.52
C GLY A 94 -56.98 99.31 -62.84
N ILE A 95 -56.65 99.64 -64.09
CA ILE A 95 -57.55 100.23 -65.12
C ILE A 95 -58.06 101.58 -64.60
N SER A 96 -57.81 102.76 -65.17
CA SER A 96 -57.81 103.25 -66.57
C SER A 96 -57.12 104.63 -66.57
N ALA A 97 -56.26 105.00 -67.53
CA ALA A 97 -56.60 105.50 -68.87
C ALA A 97 -57.71 106.58 -68.85
N ASP A 98 -57.31 107.84 -69.06
CA ASP A 98 -57.92 108.83 -69.98
C ASP A 98 -57.18 110.17 -69.82
N ILE A 99 -56.40 110.64 -70.80
CA ILE A 99 -56.83 111.36 -72.03
C ILE A 99 -57.36 112.76 -71.72
N LEU A 100 -56.62 113.80 -72.19
CA LEU A 100 -57.05 115.09 -72.77
C LEU A 100 -55.94 116.14 -72.52
N TRP A 101 -55.06 116.41 -73.48
CA TRP A 101 -55.22 117.47 -74.50
C TRP A 101 -55.83 118.76 -73.94
N GLY A 102 -54.98 119.78 -73.80
CA GLY A 102 -55.35 121.14 -73.38
C GLY A 102 -54.40 122.18 -73.96
N ILE A 103 -54.22 122.15 -75.28
CA ILE A 103 -53.63 123.24 -76.05
C ILE A 103 -54.60 124.42 -75.99
N SER A 104 -54.17 125.55 -75.43
CA SER A 104 -54.78 126.87 -75.70
C SER A 104 -53.71 127.94 -75.88
N LYS A 105 -53.07 127.94 -77.05
CA LYS A 105 -52.73 129.18 -77.76
C LYS A 105 -53.88 129.40 -78.75
N PRO A 106 -54.35 130.63 -79.06
CA PRO A 106 -53.50 131.59 -79.79
C PRO A 106 -53.86 133.09 -79.63
N VAL A 107 -52.88 133.98 -79.50
CA VAL A 107 -52.96 135.30 -80.17
C VAL A 107 -51.56 135.72 -80.59
N LEU A 108 -51.13 135.21 -81.74
CA LEU A 108 -50.12 135.83 -82.58
C LEU A 108 -50.84 136.09 -83.90
N SER A 109 -51.34 137.31 -84.08
CA SER A 109 -51.64 137.95 -85.37
C SER A 109 -52.50 139.17 -85.12
N ILE A 110 -51.95 140.34 -85.43
CA ILE A 110 -52.55 141.38 -86.28
C ILE A 110 -51.69 142.65 -86.10
N THR A 111 -50.81 142.87 -87.10
CA THR A 111 -50.45 144.18 -87.69
C THR A 111 -49.81 145.23 -86.77
N ILE A 112 -48.55 145.67 -86.87
CA ILE A 112 -47.71 146.00 -88.05
C ILE A 112 -48.54 146.23 -89.32
N LEU A 113 -49.51 147.16 -89.28
CA LEU A 113 -50.13 147.76 -90.47
C LEU A 113 -51.05 148.97 -90.16
N PHE A 114 -50.71 149.86 -89.21
CA PHE A 114 -51.35 151.18 -89.11
C PHE A 114 -50.33 152.28 -88.78
N LEU A 115 -49.27 152.30 -89.58
CA LEU A 115 -48.37 153.43 -89.74
C LEU A 115 -48.19 153.74 -91.23
N VAL A 116 -49.28 153.79 -92.01
CA VAL A 116 -49.40 154.54 -93.29
C VAL A 116 -50.89 154.77 -93.59
N ALA A 117 -51.52 155.81 -93.01
CA ALA A 117 -52.66 156.57 -93.57
C ALA A 117 -53.29 157.55 -92.55
N ALA A 118 -52.48 158.43 -91.94
CA ALA A 118 -52.93 159.77 -91.54
C ALA A 118 -51.74 160.74 -91.58
N GLY A 119 -50.88 160.56 -92.58
CA GLY A 119 -50.04 161.61 -93.11
C GLY A 119 -50.91 162.60 -93.88
N ALA A 120 -51.37 163.64 -93.19
CA ALA A 120 -51.84 164.89 -93.80
C ALA A 120 -51.51 166.14 -92.96
N ALA A 121 -50.83 166.03 -91.81
CA ALA A 121 -50.44 167.19 -91.00
C ALA A 121 -48.93 167.41 -90.86
N ALA A 122 -48.07 166.45 -91.24
CA ALA A 122 -46.62 166.55 -91.00
C ALA A 122 -45.78 166.95 -92.22
N TYR A 123 -46.39 167.25 -93.38
CA TYR A 123 -45.67 167.79 -94.55
C TYR A 123 -45.50 169.32 -94.50
N LEU A 124 -45.99 170.00 -93.45
CA LEU A 124 -45.86 171.46 -93.28
C LEU A 124 -44.87 171.89 -92.18
N LEU A 125 -44.19 170.96 -91.50
CA LEU A 125 -43.28 171.29 -90.38
C LEU A 125 -41.88 170.69 -90.50
N ASN A 126 -41.41 170.39 -91.71
CA ASN A 126 -40.08 169.79 -91.93
C ASN A 126 -38.96 170.84 -92.19
N GLY A 127 -39.14 172.08 -91.74
CA GLY A 127 -38.27 173.20 -92.13
C GLY A 127 -37.72 174.10 -91.02
N TRP A 128 -38.06 173.91 -89.74
CA TRP A 128 -37.78 174.97 -88.75
C TRP A 128 -36.89 174.59 -87.56
N LEU A 129 -36.75 173.36 -87.06
CA LEU A 129 -35.98 173.19 -85.81
C LEU A 129 -35.06 171.97 -85.81
N GLY A 130 -33.94 172.09 -86.52
CA GLY A 130 -32.75 171.29 -86.24
C GLY A 130 -32.07 171.79 -84.96
N ILE A 131 -32.40 171.18 -83.83
CA ILE A 131 -31.85 171.52 -82.51
C ILE A 131 -30.68 170.56 -82.20
N PRO A 132 -29.43 171.06 -82.17
CA PRO A 132 -28.24 170.22 -81.97
C PRO A 132 -28.12 169.57 -80.58
N ALA A 133 -28.91 169.97 -79.58
CA ALA A 133 -28.85 169.45 -78.21
C ALA A 133 -29.52 168.07 -78.01
N LEU A 134 -30.48 167.67 -78.86
CA LEU A 134 -31.13 166.35 -78.76
C LEU A 134 -30.21 165.22 -79.26
N ASN A 135 -29.28 165.51 -80.16
CA ASN A 135 -28.35 164.51 -80.67
C ASN A 135 -27.40 163.98 -79.57
N GLU A 136 -27.00 164.83 -78.63
CA GLU A 136 -26.11 164.43 -77.52
C GLU A 136 -26.84 163.54 -76.50
N GLU A 137 -28.11 163.82 -76.22
CA GLU A 137 -28.94 162.95 -75.39
C GLU A 137 -29.23 161.61 -76.07
N ILE A 138 -29.51 161.61 -77.38
CA ILE A 138 -29.69 160.40 -78.19
C ILE A 138 -28.40 159.56 -78.15
N GLU A 139 -27.23 160.16 -78.32
CA GLU A 139 -25.94 159.44 -78.28
C GLU A 139 -25.65 158.86 -76.88
N LYS A 140 -26.02 159.57 -75.80
CA LYS A 140 -25.87 159.07 -74.42
C LYS A 140 -26.83 157.92 -74.11
N LEU A 141 -28.07 158.02 -74.56
CA LEU A 141 -29.05 156.94 -74.47
C LEU A 141 -28.62 155.74 -75.32
N GLU A 142 -28.06 155.96 -76.50
CA GLU A 142 -27.52 154.91 -77.35
C GLU A 142 -26.31 154.23 -76.70
N MET A 143 -25.42 154.98 -76.05
CA MET A 143 -24.34 154.42 -75.22
C MET A 143 -24.87 153.61 -74.04
N GLN A 144 -25.92 154.09 -73.35
CA GLN A 144 -26.53 153.35 -72.24
C GLN A 144 -27.25 152.09 -72.72
N VAL A 145 -27.96 152.14 -73.84
CA VAL A 145 -28.61 150.99 -74.46
C VAL A 145 -27.56 149.99 -74.93
N ASN A 146 -26.46 150.43 -75.54
CA ASN A 146 -25.35 149.55 -75.91
C ASN A 146 -24.68 148.93 -74.69
N HIS A 147 -24.47 149.71 -73.61
CA HIS A 147 -23.93 149.18 -72.36
C HIS A 147 -24.87 148.14 -71.73
N LEU A 148 -26.16 148.45 -71.65
CA LEU A 148 -27.16 147.54 -71.11
C LEU A 148 -27.35 146.30 -71.98
N SER A 149 -27.27 146.43 -73.30
CA SER A 149 -27.27 145.31 -74.24
C SER A 149 -26.05 144.41 -74.05
N ASN A 150 -24.87 145.00 -73.86
CA ASN A 150 -23.66 144.26 -73.53
C ASN A 150 -23.79 143.55 -72.18
N GLU A 151 -24.40 144.20 -71.19
CA GLU A 151 -24.63 143.63 -69.87
C GLU A 151 -25.66 142.50 -69.89
N ILE A 152 -26.75 142.65 -70.66
CA ILE A 152 -27.74 141.60 -70.91
C ILE A 152 -27.07 140.42 -71.62
N THR A 153 -26.21 140.67 -72.60
CA THR A 153 -25.47 139.61 -73.30
C THR A 153 -24.53 138.88 -72.35
N ARG A 154 -23.81 139.61 -71.49
CA ARG A 154 -22.95 139.04 -70.45
C ARG A 154 -23.73 138.21 -69.44
N LEU A 155 -24.83 138.73 -68.93
CA LEU A 155 -25.71 138.03 -67.99
C LEU A 155 -26.36 136.80 -68.63
N SER A 156 -26.76 136.87 -69.91
CA SER A 156 -27.25 135.71 -70.66
C SER A 156 -26.19 134.64 -70.74
N TYR A 157 -24.95 134.99 -71.09
CA TYR A 157 -23.82 134.06 -71.14
C TYR A 157 -23.50 133.46 -69.76
N GLU A 158 -23.50 134.28 -68.71
CA GLU A 158 -23.31 133.81 -67.33
C GLU A 158 -24.43 132.84 -66.92
N ASN A 159 -25.68 133.13 -67.29
CA ASN A 159 -26.83 132.27 -67.02
C ASN A 159 -26.73 130.93 -67.78
N ASP A 160 -26.33 130.95 -69.05
CA ASP A 160 -26.08 129.73 -69.83
C ASP A 160 -24.95 128.89 -69.21
N ARG A 161 -23.89 129.54 -68.72
CA ARG A 161 -22.80 128.87 -67.98
C ARG A 161 -23.30 128.25 -66.67
N TYR A 162 -24.14 128.96 -65.92
CA TYR A 162 -24.74 128.42 -64.69
C TYR A 162 -25.70 127.27 -64.98
N ALA A 163 -26.47 127.33 -66.06
CA ALA A 163 -27.31 126.23 -66.51
C ALA A 163 -26.46 124.99 -66.84
N ALA A 164 -25.35 125.16 -67.58
CA ALA A 164 -24.43 124.07 -67.88
C ALA A 164 -23.77 123.46 -66.62
N LEU A 165 -23.35 124.30 -65.67
CA LEU A 165 -22.78 123.84 -64.40
C LEU A 165 -23.83 123.11 -63.54
N ASN A 166 -25.08 123.57 -63.55
CA ASN A 166 -26.17 122.89 -62.86
C ASN A 166 -26.47 121.51 -63.48
N VAL A 167 -26.38 121.38 -64.82
CA VAL A 167 -26.48 120.08 -65.49
C VAL A 167 -25.34 119.16 -65.03
N GLN A 168 -24.09 119.63 -65.09
CA GLN A 168 -22.93 118.84 -64.62
C GLN A 168 -23.03 118.45 -63.14
N LEU A 169 -23.46 119.37 -62.28
CA LEU A 169 -23.66 119.10 -60.86
C LEU A 169 -24.74 118.03 -60.67
N ASN A 170 -25.86 118.12 -61.40
CA ASN A 170 -26.93 117.14 -61.32
C ASN A 170 -26.48 115.76 -61.82
N ASP A 171 -25.67 115.70 -62.88
CA ASP A 171 -25.05 114.45 -63.36
C ASP A 171 -24.11 113.86 -62.31
N THR A 172 -23.23 114.68 -61.71
CA THR A 172 -22.30 114.25 -60.65
C THR A 172 -23.04 113.76 -59.41
N VAL A 173 -24.13 114.44 -59.03
CA VAL A 173 -25.02 114.00 -57.94
C VAL A 173 -25.69 112.67 -58.29
N GLY A 174 -26.11 112.48 -59.55
CA GLY A 174 -26.63 111.20 -60.05
C GLY A 174 -25.61 110.07 -59.95
N GLU A 175 -24.36 110.31 -60.35
CA GLU A 175 -23.26 109.34 -60.23
C GLU A 175 -22.95 108.99 -58.78
N LEU A 176 -22.85 110.00 -57.90
CA LEU A 176 -22.64 109.79 -56.46
C LEU A 176 -23.80 109.03 -55.82
N SER A 177 -25.04 109.30 -56.24
CA SER A 177 -26.21 108.54 -55.79
C SER A 177 -26.10 107.07 -56.21
N ASN A 178 -25.74 106.79 -57.46
CA ASN A 178 -25.55 105.41 -57.95
C ASN A 178 -24.40 104.69 -57.24
N LEU A 179 -23.29 105.39 -56.96
CA LEU A 179 -22.17 104.84 -56.20
C LEU A 179 -22.58 104.54 -54.76
N THR A 180 -23.37 105.43 -54.14
CA THR A 180 -23.90 105.22 -52.78
C THR A 180 -24.80 103.98 -52.73
N VAL A 181 -25.68 103.81 -53.72
CA VAL A 181 -26.53 102.61 -53.83
C VAL A 181 -25.69 101.34 -53.99
N SER A 182 -24.66 101.39 -54.85
CA SER A 182 -23.77 100.24 -55.10
C SER A 182 -22.96 99.87 -53.86
N LEU A 183 -22.40 100.87 -53.17
CA LEU A 183 -21.66 100.67 -51.93
C LEU A 183 -22.56 100.10 -50.84
N ASN A 184 -23.79 100.60 -50.72
CA ASN A 184 -24.77 100.06 -49.78
C ASN A 184 -25.12 98.59 -50.08
N SER A 185 -25.22 98.22 -51.37
CA SER A 185 -25.38 96.81 -51.78
C SER A 185 -24.19 95.95 -51.36
N SER A 186 -22.96 96.41 -51.59
CA SER A 186 -21.75 95.68 -51.17
C SER A 186 -21.63 95.55 -49.66
N VAL A 187 -22.07 96.55 -48.88
CA VAL A 187 -22.11 96.46 -47.42
C VAL A 187 -23.07 95.34 -46.98
N VAL A 188 -24.28 95.28 -47.56
CA VAL A 188 -25.26 94.22 -47.26
C VAL A 188 -24.72 92.83 -47.62
N GLU A 189 -24.02 92.70 -48.75
CA GLU A 189 -23.38 91.42 -49.13
C GLU A 189 -22.26 91.03 -48.15
N LEU A 190 -21.43 91.97 -47.71
CA LEU A 190 -20.38 91.73 -46.73
C LEU A 190 -20.95 91.37 -45.35
N GLU A 191 -22.04 92.00 -44.93
CA GLU A 191 -22.77 91.64 -43.71
C GLU A 191 -23.28 90.19 -43.81
N SER A 192 -23.90 89.82 -44.94
CA SER A 192 -24.37 88.44 -45.15
C SER A 192 -23.24 87.40 -45.14
N VAL A 193 -22.08 87.72 -45.71
CA VAL A 193 -20.89 86.85 -45.66
C VAL A 193 -20.32 86.76 -44.24
N SER A 194 -20.29 87.88 -43.51
CA SER A 194 -19.87 87.93 -42.12
C SER A 194 -20.74 87.04 -41.23
N ASP A 195 -22.06 87.11 -41.41
CA ASP A 195 -23.02 86.27 -40.68
C ASP A 195 -22.81 84.78 -41.00
N SER A 196 -22.66 84.44 -42.29
CA SER A 196 -22.41 83.05 -42.73
C SER A 196 -21.10 82.49 -42.16
N LEU A 197 -20.05 83.32 -42.10
CA LEU A 197 -18.77 82.93 -41.52
C LEU A 197 -18.87 82.76 -40.00
N SER A 198 -19.65 83.60 -39.33
CA SER A 198 -19.94 83.48 -37.90
C SER A 198 -20.67 82.17 -37.58
N GLU A 199 -21.70 81.82 -38.35
CA GLU A 199 -22.42 80.55 -38.22
C GLU A 199 -21.51 79.34 -38.45
N THR A 200 -20.66 79.40 -39.49
CA THR A 200 -19.70 78.31 -39.79
C THR A 200 -18.67 78.13 -38.66
N ASN A 201 -18.14 79.23 -38.11
CA ASN A 201 -17.21 79.18 -36.98
C ASN A 201 -17.87 78.61 -35.72
N GLN A 202 -19.14 78.95 -35.47
CA GLN A 202 -19.90 78.37 -34.37
C GLN A 202 -20.06 76.86 -34.55
N ALA A 203 -20.50 76.40 -35.72
CA ALA A 203 -20.67 74.98 -36.02
C ALA A 203 -19.34 74.20 -35.86
N LEU A 204 -18.23 74.77 -36.35
CA LEU A 204 -16.90 74.16 -36.19
C LEU A 204 -16.47 74.11 -34.72
N THR A 205 -16.79 75.13 -33.93
CA THR A 205 -16.49 75.15 -32.48
C THR A 205 -17.27 74.06 -31.74
N GLU A 206 -18.53 73.86 -32.11
CA GLU A 206 -19.38 72.80 -31.57
C GLU A 206 -18.82 71.41 -31.93
N GLU A 207 -18.43 71.19 -33.20
CA GLU A 207 -17.82 69.94 -33.66
C GLU A 207 -16.48 69.64 -32.97
N VAL A 208 -15.62 70.64 -32.79
CA VAL A 208 -14.35 70.50 -32.03
C VAL A 208 -14.62 70.12 -30.58
N THR A 209 -15.66 70.68 -29.96
CA THR A 209 -16.04 70.35 -28.59
C THR A 209 -16.54 68.91 -28.49
N GLU A 210 -17.37 68.47 -29.45
CA GLU A 210 -17.86 67.09 -29.52
C GLU A 210 -16.70 66.10 -29.71
N LEU A 211 -15.81 66.33 -30.69
CA LEU A 211 -14.65 65.48 -30.94
C LEU A 211 -13.70 65.43 -29.74
N THR A 212 -13.55 66.55 -29.02
CA THR A 212 -12.75 66.59 -27.79
C THR A 212 -13.38 65.72 -26.70
N SER A 213 -14.71 65.78 -26.53
CA SER A 213 -15.43 64.91 -25.60
C SER A 213 -15.29 63.44 -25.97
N GLN A 214 -15.48 63.08 -27.25
CA GLN A 214 -15.33 61.70 -27.72
C GLN A 214 -13.90 61.18 -27.52
N ASN A 215 -12.88 62.00 -27.76
CA ASN A 215 -11.48 61.63 -27.49
C ASN A 215 -11.23 61.38 -26.00
N GLN A 216 -11.86 62.14 -25.11
CA GLN A 216 -11.78 61.90 -23.68
C GLN A 216 -12.45 60.57 -23.30
N ASP A 217 -13.63 60.29 -23.84
CA ASP A 217 -14.33 59.02 -23.62
C ASP A 217 -13.50 57.82 -24.10
N TYR A 218 -12.82 57.94 -25.25
CA TYR A 218 -11.91 56.90 -25.74
C TYR A 218 -10.66 56.75 -24.87
N ALA A 219 -10.10 57.84 -24.34
CA ALA A 219 -8.98 57.77 -23.41
C ALA A 219 -9.36 57.03 -22.13
N ASP A 220 -10.55 57.32 -21.58
CA ASP A 220 -11.08 56.66 -20.39
C ASP A 220 -11.37 55.17 -20.65
N LEU A 221 -11.98 54.84 -21.81
CA LEU A 221 -12.20 53.46 -22.23
C LEU A 221 -10.88 52.70 -22.36
N ASN A 222 -9.87 53.30 -23.00
CA ASN A 222 -8.56 52.67 -23.18
C ASN A 222 -7.85 52.45 -21.84
N SER A 223 -7.98 53.40 -20.90
CA SER A 223 -7.48 53.25 -19.53
C SER A 223 -8.15 52.06 -18.81
N ASN A 224 -9.48 51.97 -18.87
CA ASN A 224 -10.24 50.87 -18.27
C ASN A 224 -9.91 49.51 -18.90
N LEU A 225 -9.75 49.45 -20.22
CA LEU A 225 -9.32 48.24 -20.93
C LEU A 225 -7.92 47.82 -20.49
N ASN A 226 -6.98 48.76 -20.35
CA ASN A 226 -5.64 48.48 -19.87
C ASN A 226 -5.64 47.94 -18.43
N SER A 227 -6.43 48.54 -17.53
CA SER A 227 -6.61 48.01 -16.17
C SER A 227 -7.20 46.60 -16.15
N THR A 228 -8.19 46.33 -17.01
CA THR A 228 -8.80 45.00 -17.14
C THR A 228 -7.79 43.98 -17.67
N ALA A 229 -6.98 44.35 -18.67
CA ALA A 229 -5.93 43.50 -19.21
C ALA A 229 -4.86 43.16 -18.16
N LEU A 230 -4.46 44.13 -17.33
CA LEU A 230 -3.53 43.90 -16.22
C LEU A 230 -4.13 42.97 -15.16
N TYR A 231 -5.40 43.17 -14.80
CA TYR A 231 -6.10 42.30 -13.86
C TYR A 231 -6.17 40.85 -14.37
N LEU A 232 -6.59 40.66 -15.62
CA LEU A 232 -6.65 39.32 -16.24
C LEU A 232 -5.27 38.68 -16.33
N THR A 233 -4.22 39.45 -16.62
CA THR A 233 -2.84 38.96 -16.65
C THR A 233 -2.41 38.44 -15.27
N ALA A 234 -2.73 39.17 -14.20
CA ALA A 234 -2.45 38.75 -12.83
C ALA A 234 -3.25 37.49 -12.45
N GLU A 235 -4.51 37.39 -12.86
CA GLU A 235 -5.36 36.22 -12.61
C GLU A 235 -4.83 34.97 -13.33
N VAL A 236 -4.43 35.10 -14.60
CA VAL A 236 -3.83 34.01 -15.37
C VAL A 236 -2.53 33.51 -14.71
N GLU A 237 -1.69 34.42 -14.20
CA GLU A 237 -0.47 34.03 -13.49
C GLU A 237 -0.79 33.31 -12.17
N SER A 238 -1.80 33.75 -11.42
CA SER A 238 -2.26 33.09 -10.20
C SER A 238 -2.80 31.67 -10.48
N LEU A 239 -3.59 31.51 -11.54
CA LEU A 239 -4.08 30.21 -12.00
C LEU A 239 -2.93 29.30 -12.44
N ARG A 240 -1.91 29.85 -13.12
CA ARG A 240 -0.70 29.11 -13.52
C ARG A 240 0.06 28.58 -12.30
N ILE A 241 0.25 29.40 -11.27
CA ILE A 241 0.90 29.00 -10.01
C ILE A 241 0.09 27.89 -9.32
N THR A 242 -1.23 28.06 -9.24
CA THR A 242 -2.13 27.06 -8.65
C THR A 242 -2.09 25.74 -9.40
N LEU A 243 -2.05 25.77 -10.74
CA LEU A 243 -1.91 24.58 -11.56
C LEU A 243 -0.57 23.87 -11.32
N ALA A 244 0.54 24.61 -11.23
CA ALA A 244 1.85 24.05 -10.93
C ALA A 244 1.87 23.35 -9.55
N HIS A 245 1.21 23.95 -8.55
CA HIS A 245 1.04 23.33 -7.24
C HIS A 245 0.26 22.01 -7.31
N LEU A 246 -0.89 22.00 -7.98
CA LEU A 246 -1.71 20.80 -8.17
C LEU A 246 -0.96 19.68 -8.90
N VAL A 247 -0.15 20.02 -9.92
CA VAL A 247 0.73 19.05 -10.60
C VAL A 247 1.75 18.46 -9.63
N SER A 248 2.36 19.28 -8.76
CA SER A 248 3.28 18.80 -7.73
C SER A 248 2.59 17.87 -6.72
N GLU A 249 1.40 18.22 -6.25
CA GLU A 249 0.61 17.38 -5.35
C GLU A 249 0.20 16.05 -6.00
N ASN A 250 -0.17 16.08 -7.28
CA ASN A 250 -0.51 14.86 -8.03
C ASN A 250 0.72 13.95 -8.18
N ASN A 251 1.90 14.51 -8.47
CA ASN A 251 3.14 13.74 -8.50
C ASN A 251 3.46 13.13 -7.12
N ALA A 252 3.26 13.88 -6.03
CA ALA A 252 3.43 13.35 -4.69
C ALA A 252 2.45 12.20 -4.40
N LEU A 253 1.19 12.33 -4.82
CA LEU A 253 0.17 11.29 -4.68
C LEU A 253 0.46 10.05 -5.55
N SER A 254 1.01 10.25 -6.74
CA SER A 254 1.47 9.16 -7.60
C SER A 254 2.61 8.39 -6.91
N ASN A 255 3.58 9.09 -6.34
CA ASN A 255 4.70 8.46 -5.63
C ASN A 255 4.23 7.67 -4.39
N THR A 256 3.28 8.21 -3.62
CA THR A 256 2.70 7.48 -2.48
C THR A 256 1.89 6.26 -2.93
N THR A 257 1.19 6.35 -4.06
CA THR A 257 0.47 5.21 -4.65
C THR A 257 1.44 4.08 -5.01
N THR A 258 2.55 4.40 -5.70
CA THR A 258 3.59 3.42 -6.04
C THR A 258 4.24 2.81 -4.78
N ALA A 259 4.46 3.62 -3.73
CA ALA A 259 4.97 3.10 -2.46
C ALA A 259 3.98 2.13 -1.79
N LEU A 260 2.68 2.42 -1.84
CA LEU A 260 1.64 1.53 -1.33
C LEU A 260 1.53 0.22 -2.13
N GLU A 261 1.71 0.26 -3.45
CA GLU A 261 1.78 -0.93 -4.30
C GLU A 261 2.97 -1.82 -3.92
N SER A 262 4.15 -1.22 -3.74
CA SER A 262 5.34 -1.95 -3.28
C SER A 262 5.13 -2.61 -1.90
N ILE A 263 4.49 -1.91 -0.96
CA ILE A 263 4.13 -2.47 0.36
C ILE A 263 3.13 -3.62 0.21
N ARG A 264 2.11 -3.49 -0.66
CA ARG A 264 1.14 -4.57 -0.94
C ARG A 264 1.87 -5.82 -1.44
N ASP A 265 2.77 -5.67 -2.41
CA ASP A 265 3.51 -6.80 -2.98
C ASP A 265 4.41 -7.46 -1.94
N HIS A 266 5.07 -6.67 -1.09
CA HIS A 266 5.87 -7.19 0.02
C HIS A 266 5.03 -7.98 1.03
N LEU A 267 3.85 -7.47 1.42
CA LEU A 267 2.92 -8.18 2.30
C LEU A 267 2.39 -9.47 1.67
N SER A 268 2.15 -9.47 0.35
CA SER A 268 1.77 -10.67 -0.38
C SER A 268 2.86 -11.75 -0.33
N ASN A 269 4.12 -11.36 -0.55
CA ASN A 269 5.26 -12.29 -0.44
C ASN A 269 5.42 -12.81 0.98
N LEU A 270 5.34 -11.94 2.01
CA LEU A 270 5.41 -12.36 3.41
C LEU A 270 4.30 -13.34 3.78
N THR A 271 3.08 -13.13 3.27
CA THR A 271 1.96 -14.05 3.48
C THR A 271 2.25 -15.43 2.87
N MET A 272 2.88 -15.46 1.69
CA MET A 272 3.28 -16.70 1.04
C MET A 272 4.38 -17.43 1.83
N GLU A 273 5.41 -16.72 2.29
CA GLU A 273 6.47 -17.27 3.15
C GLU A 273 5.89 -17.82 4.47
N GLN A 274 4.95 -17.09 5.09
CA GLN A 274 4.24 -17.57 6.28
C GLN A 274 3.46 -18.86 6.00
N ASN A 275 2.81 -18.96 4.84
CA ASN A 275 2.11 -20.19 4.45
C ASN A 275 3.08 -21.37 4.23
N GLU A 276 4.25 -21.13 3.63
CA GLU A 276 5.29 -22.15 3.49
C GLU A 276 5.82 -22.64 4.84
N THR A 277 6.13 -21.72 5.77
CA THR A 277 6.56 -22.10 7.13
C THR A 277 5.48 -22.86 7.89
N LEU A 278 4.20 -22.51 7.71
CA LEU A 278 3.08 -23.25 8.31
C LEU A 278 3.00 -24.67 7.76
N MET A 279 3.16 -24.85 6.45
CA MET A 279 3.22 -26.18 5.84
C MET A 279 4.38 -27.02 6.37
N GLU A 280 5.57 -26.43 6.54
CA GLU A 280 6.75 -27.12 7.09
C GLU A 280 6.55 -27.52 8.56
N LEU A 281 5.96 -26.63 9.36
CA LEU A 281 5.58 -26.92 10.75
C LEU A 281 4.56 -28.04 10.82
N GLN A 282 3.57 -28.05 9.92
CA GLN A 282 2.56 -29.09 9.86
C GLN A 282 3.18 -30.45 9.50
N ALA A 283 4.07 -30.50 8.49
CA ALA A 283 4.80 -31.72 8.16
C ALA A 283 5.66 -32.23 9.33
N THR A 284 6.29 -31.31 10.07
CA THR A 284 7.07 -31.65 11.28
C THR A 284 6.16 -32.23 12.39
N LEU A 285 4.98 -31.65 12.58
CA LEU A 285 3.99 -32.13 13.54
C LEU A 285 3.48 -33.53 13.18
N ASP A 286 3.20 -33.78 11.90
CA ASP A 286 2.79 -35.09 11.40
C ASP A 286 3.91 -36.13 11.66
N SER A 287 5.18 -35.77 11.42
CA SER A 287 6.32 -36.65 11.72
C SER A 287 6.47 -36.95 13.21
N PHE A 288 6.26 -35.97 14.10
CA PHE A 288 6.28 -36.23 15.54
C PHE A 288 5.10 -37.09 16.00
N THR A 289 3.94 -36.95 15.35
CA THR A 289 2.77 -37.79 15.62
C THR A 289 3.08 -39.25 15.26
N GLU A 290 3.64 -39.50 14.08
CA GLU A 290 4.07 -40.84 13.65
C GLU A 290 5.13 -41.46 14.59
N GLU A 291 6.11 -40.67 15.05
CA GLU A 291 7.11 -41.14 15.99
C GLU A 291 6.51 -41.47 17.36
N ASN A 292 5.55 -40.67 17.84
CA ASN A 292 4.84 -40.97 19.09
C ASN A 292 4.02 -42.26 18.99
N ASP A 293 3.33 -42.48 17.86
CA ASP A 293 2.61 -43.73 17.61
C ASP A 293 3.56 -44.92 17.63
N ARG A 294 4.74 -44.80 16.97
CA ARG A 294 5.80 -45.82 17.01
C ARG A 294 6.29 -46.09 18.43
N LEU A 295 6.50 -45.05 19.24
CA LEU A 295 6.94 -45.19 20.62
C LEU A 295 5.85 -45.81 21.51
N GLN A 296 4.59 -45.53 21.25
CA GLN A 296 3.46 -46.14 21.93
C GLN A 296 3.38 -47.64 21.62
N ASP A 297 3.56 -48.02 20.36
CA ASP A 297 3.64 -49.44 19.94
C ASP A 297 4.83 -50.14 20.62
N LEU A 298 6.00 -49.51 20.63
CA LEU A 298 7.18 -50.04 21.31
C LEU A 298 6.95 -50.23 22.82
N ASN A 299 6.29 -49.28 23.48
CA ASN A 299 5.93 -49.41 24.88
C ASN A 299 4.93 -50.55 25.11
N SER A 300 3.96 -50.73 24.22
CA SER A 300 3.03 -51.86 24.25
C SER A 300 3.78 -53.20 24.12
N ASP A 301 4.73 -53.30 23.19
CA ASP A 301 5.58 -54.48 23.01
C ASP A 301 6.42 -54.77 24.26
N LEU A 302 7.02 -53.74 24.87
CA LEU A 302 7.78 -53.88 26.12
C LEU A 302 6.90 -54.37 27.27
N VAL A 303 5.67 -53.84 27.40
CA VAL A 303 4.70 -54.32 28.39
C VAL A 303 4.34 -55.79 28.14
N SER A 304 4.18 -56.20 26.88
CA SER A 304 3.92 -57.60 26.52
C SER A 304 5.11 -58.50 26.88
N ILE A 305 6.34 -58.08 26.61
CA ILE A 305 7.57 -58.81 26.98
C ILE A 305 7.67 -58.93 28.51
N LEU A 306 7.39 -57.86 29.24
CA LEU A 306 7.37 -57.89 30.71
C LEU A 306 6.31 -58.86 31.24
N GLY A 307 5.14 -58.90 30.61
CA GLY A 307 4.10 -59.90 30.91
C GLY A 307 4.61 -61.32 30.74
N PHE A 308 5.23 -61.61 29.59
CA PHE A 308 5.83 -62.92 29.31
C PHE A 308 6.95 -63.29 30.29
N LEU A 309 7.83 -62.35 30.63
CA LEU A 309 8.92 -62.57 31.59
C LEU A 309 8.37 -62.85 32.99
N ASN A 310 7.33 -62.12 33.42
CA ASN A 310 6.69 -62.35 34.71
C ASN A 310 6.05 -63.75 34.78
N GLU A 311 5.36 -64.17 33.73
CA GLU A 311 4.77 -65.51 33.63
C GLU A 311 5.85 -66.61 33.60
N THR A 312 6.93 -66.39 32.85
CA THR A 312 8.07 -67.31 32.79
C THR A 312 8.80 -67.41 34.14
N SER A 313 8.97 -66.29 34.86
CA SER A 313 9.57 -66.25 36.20
C SER A 313 8.76 -67.09 37.20
N LEU A 314 7.43 -66.96 37.18
CA LEU A 314 6.54 -67.76 38.02
C LEU A 314 6.63 -69.27 37.68
N GLY A 315 6.78 -69.60 36.39
CA GLY A 315 7.02 -70.96 35.93
C GLY A 315 8.37 -71.53 36.41
N ILE A 316 9.44 -70.72 36.40
CA ILE A 316 10.77 -71.10 36.85
C ILE A 316 10.78 -71.40 38.35
N ASP A 317 10.22 -70.53 39.19
CA ASP A 317 10.16 -70.73 40.65
C ASP A 317 9.42 -72.03 41.00
N THR A 318 8.32 -72.32 40.29
CA THR A 318 7.56 -73.56 40.46
C THR A 318 8.40 -74.78 40.07
N SER A 319 9.14 -74.72 38.96
CA SER A 319 10.01 -75.82 38.50
C SER A 319 11.20 -76.07 39.43
N LEU A 320 11.81 -75.01 39.96
CA LEU A 320 12.95 -75.09 40.89
C LEU A 320 12.54 -75.69 42.23
N SER A 321 11.36 -75.35 42.73
CA SER A 321 10.78 -75.99 43.93
C SER A 321 10.60 -77.49 43.70
N GLN A 322 10.00 -77.89 42.56
CA GLN A 322 9.77 -79.29 42.23
C GLN A 322 11.07 -80.10 42.05
N ILE A 323 12.11 -79.52 41.45
CA ILE A 323 13.42 -80.16 41.31
C ILE A 323 14.10 -80.32 42.68
N THR A 324 14.00 -79.32 43.55
CA THR A 324 14.59 -79.34 44.89
C THR A 324 13.93 -80.42 45.76
N ASP A 325 12.60 -80.53 45.71
CA ASP A 325 11.85 -81.56 46.43
C ASP A 325 12.18 -82.97 45.92
N PHE A 326 12.32 -83.14 44.60
CA PHE A 326 12.72 -84.43 44.01
C PHE A 326 14.14 -84.84 44.43
N LEU A 327 15.10 -83.92 44.38
CA LEU A 327 16.48 -84.18 44.79
C LEU A 327 16.60 -84.47 46.30
N SER A 328 15.86 -83.75 47.14
CA SER A 328 15.83 -84.00 48.58
C SER A 328 15.30 -85.40 48.89
N ASN A 329 14.21 -85.82 48.23
CA ASN A 329 13.66 -87.17 48.39
C ASN A 329 14.60 -88.27 47.87
N GLN A 330 15.32 -88.03 46.78
CA GLN A 330 16.35 -88.95 46.26
C GLN A 330 17.52 -89.14 47.23
N ILE A 331 18.00 -88.05 47.86
CA ILE A 331 19.10 -88.11 48.83
C ILE A 331 18.70 -88.95 50.05
N VAL A 332 17.49 -88.72 50.60
CA VAL A 332 16.98 -89.49 51.74
C VAL A 332 16.82 -90.97 51.40
N ALA A 333 16.27 -91.30 50.22
CA ALA A 333 16.14 -92.69 49.78
C ALA A 333 17.51 -93.37 49.59
N SER A 334 18.52 -92.65 49.08
CA SER A 334 19.88 -93.15 48.93
C SER A 334 20.58 -93.38 50.28
N GLU A 335 20.35 -92.51 51.28
CA GLU A 335 20.93 -92.63 52.62
C GLU A 335 20.43 -93.91 53.33
N VAL A 336 19.13 -94.20 53.25
CA VAL A 336 18.56 -95.44 53.81
C VAL A 336 19.17 -96.69 53.18
N LEU A 337 19.31 -96.71 51.85
CA LEU A 337 19.83 -97.87 51.13
C LEU A 337 21.31 -98.13 51.41
N VAL A 338 22.12 -97.08 51.59
CA VAL A 338 23.54 -97.23 51.97
C VAL A 338 23.66 -97.74 53.41
N LEU A 339 22.83 -97.25 54.33
CA LEU A 339 22.81 -97.74 55.72
C LEU A 339 22.42 -99.22 55.80
N GLU A 340 21.36 -99.61 55.11
CA GLU A 340 20.90 -101.00 55.08
C GLU A 340 21.97 -101.94 54.48
N ASN A 341 22.66 -101.50 53.43
CA ASN A 341 23.76 -102.28 52.85
C ASN A 341 24.97 -102.39 53.79
N LEU A 342 25.29 -101.30 54.51
CA LEU A 342 26.36 -101.28 55.50
C LEU A 342 26.06 -102.22 56.68
N GLU A 343 24.84 -102.16 57.22
CA GLU A 343 24.37 -103.05 58.28
C GLU A 343 24.49 -104.51 57.85
N ASN A 344 23.97 -104.84 56.66
CA ASN A 344 24.04 -106.18 56.11
C ASN A 344 25.49 -106.66 55.96
N THR A 345 26.38 -105.81 55.48
CA THR A 345 27.81 -106.11 55.36
C THR A 345 28.42 -106.45 56.73
N MET A 346 28.13 -105.67 57.76
CA MET A 346 28.64 -105.92 59.11
C MET A 346 28.06 -107.20 59.73
N ARG A 347 26.75 -107.45 59.58
CA ARG A 347 26.11 -108.70 60.01
C ARG A 347 26.74 -109.92 59.33
N GLN A 348 27.04 -109.83 58.03
CA GLN A 348 27.72 -110.91 57.30
C GLN A 348 29.14 -111.16 57.82
N ARG A 349 29.90 -110.12 58.18
CA ARG A 349 31.23 -110.28 58.80
C ARG A 349 31.16 -110.99 60.14
N ILE A 350 30.21 -110.62 61.00
CA ILE A 350 29.96 -111.32 62.28
C ILE A 350 29.45 -112.75 62.05
N GLY A 351 28.74 -113.03 60.96
CA GLY A 351 28.29 -114.39 60.66
C GLY A 351 29.40 -115.34 60.20
N THR A 352 30.57 -114.83 59.79
CA THR A 352 31.60 -115.62 59.08
C THR A 352 32.98 -115.62 59.73
N TRP A 353 33.16 -114.90 60.84
CA TRP A 353 34.49 -114.75 61.46
C TRP A 353 35.08 -116.04 62.01
N ASP A 354 34.23 -116.99 62.37
CA ASP A 354 34.61 -118.24 63.01
C ASP A 354 34.97 -119.36 62.03
N CYS A 355 34.70 -119.17 60.74
CA CYS A 355 34.90 -120.18 59.70
C CYS A 355 36.34 -120.73 59.69
N ASP A 356 37.34 -119.86 59.90
CA ASP A 356 38.76 -120.24 59.90
C ASP A 356 39.32 -120.46 61.31
N TYR A 357 38.52 -120.25 62.37
CA TYR A 357 39.01 -120.29 63.76
C TYR A 357 39.62 -121.65 64.09
N ARG A 358 38.93 -122.73 63.69
CA ARG A 358 39.39 -124.10 63.92
C ARG A 358 40.69 -124.41 63.19
N ASP A 359 40.86 -123.86 61.99
CA ASP A 359 42.04 -124.09 61.17
C ASP A 359 43.25 -123.31 61.69
N VAL A 360 43.05 -122.05 62.09
CA VAL A 360 44.12 -121.19 62.64
C VAL A 360 44.64 -121.73 63.98
N PHE A 361 43.76 -122.29 64.82
CA PHE A 361 44.12 -122.78 66.15
C PHE A 361 44.17 -124.32 66.25
N ARG A 362 44.24 -125.03 65.12
CA ARG A 362 44.17 -126.50 65.07
C ARG A 362 45.22 -127.22 65.92
N GLU A 363 46.40 -126.63 66.07
CA GLU A 363 47.51 -127.18 66.86
C GLU A 363 47.35 -126.98 68.37
N GLN A 364 46.34 -126.20 68.78
CA GLN A 364 46.09 -125.83 70.16
C GLN A 364 44.92 -126.64 70.71
N ASN A 365 45.00 -127.06 71.98
CA ASN A 365 43.94 -127.87 72.60
C ASN A 365 42.57 -127.18 72.54
N TYR A 366 42.53 -125.85 72.68
CA TYR A 366 41.30 -125.06 72.59
C TYR A 366 40.75 -124.88 71.16
N GLY A 367 41.57 -125.09 70.12
CA GLY A 367 41.10 -125.05 68.73
C GLY A 367 40.38 -126.33 68.29
N VAL A 368 40.60 -127.45 69.00
CA VAL A 368 39.97 -128.75 68.75
C VAL A 368 38.88 -129.05 69.79
N ASP A 369 39.17 -128.84 71.08
CA ASP A 369 38.20 -128.95 72.18
C ASP A 369 37.81 -127.56 72.68
N PHE A 370 36.61 -127.12 72.30
CA PHE A 370 36.10 -125.78 72.60
C PHE A 370 35.80 -125.57 74.09
N SER A 371 35.84 -126.63 74.90
CA SER A 371 35.71 -126.57 76.36
C SER A 371 37.04 -126.35 77.07
N ALA A 372 38.16 -126.56 76.38
CA ALA A 372 39.48 -126.34 76.96
C ALA A 372 39.74 -124.83 77.18
N PRO A 373 40.42 -124.45 78.28
CA PRO A 373 40.80 -123.06 78.52
C PRO A 373 41.76 -122.55 77.43
N ILE A 374 41.52 -121.33 76.97
CA ILE A 374 42.41 -120.62 76.06
C ILE A 374 43.62 -120.13 76.86
N THR A 375 44.78 -120.70 76.58
CA THR A 375 46.06 -120.34 77.22
C THR A 375 46.74 -119.14 76.54
N GLU A 376 46.58 -118.98 75.21
CA GLU A 376 47.14 -117.88 74.41
C GLU A 376 46.09 -116.79 74.11
N ARG A 377 45.50 -116.19 75.16
CA ARG A 377 44.40 -115.22 75.04
C ARG A 377 44.71 -114.08 74.06
N SER A 378 45.89 -113.48 74.15
CA SER A 378 46.27 -112.34 73.31
C SER A 378 46.16 -112.66 71.81
N ARG A 379 46.73 -113.80 71.38
CA ARG A 379 46.73 -114.25 69.99
C ARG A 379 45.33 -114.55 69.45
N VAL A 380 44.46 -115.07 70.31
CA VAL A 380 43.06 -115.30 69.96
C VAL A 380 42.30 -113.99 69.81
N LEU A 381 42.59 -112.99 70.65
CA LEU A 381 42.01 -111.66 70.52
C LEU A 381 42.54 -110.90 69.30
N ASP A 382 43.82 -111.07 68.93
CA ASP A 382 44.38 -110.56 67.66
C ASP A 382 43.61 -111.10 66.46
N TYR A 383 43.29 -112.41 66.48
CA TYR A 383 42.50 -113.04 65.42
C TYR A 383 41.09 -112.45 65.33
N VAL A 384 40.41 -112.29 66.46
CA VAL A 384 39.05 -111.72 66.51
C VAL A 384 39.06 -110.23 66.13
N ASP A 385 40.08 -109.49 66.53
CA ASP A 385 40.25 -108.07 66.17
C ASP A 385 40.41 -107.89 64.65
N GLY A 386 41.33 -108.65 64.05
CA GLY A 386 41.59 -108.59 62.62
C GLY A 386 40.44 -109.11 61.75
N ARG A 387 39.56 -109.96 62.29
CA ARG A 387 38.43 -110.54 61.54
C ARG A 387 37.11 -109.78 61.73
N VAL A 388 36.91 -109.15 62.88
CA VAL A 388 35.60 -108.60 63.26
C VAL A 388 35.73 -107.22 63.88
N LEU A 389 36.49 -107.08 64.97
CA LEU A 389 36.40 -105.86 65.78
C LEU A 389 36.90 -104.64 65.00
N SER A 390 38.06 -104.72 64.35
CA SER A 390 38.61 -103.62 63.56
C SER A 390 37.72 -103.23 62.37
N GLU A 391 37.08 -104.20 61.72
CA GLU A 391 36.16 -103.95 60.61
C GLU A 391 34.86 -103.27 61.06
N LEU A 392 34.38 -103.58 62.28
CA LEU A 392 33.23 -102.91 62.91
C LEU A 392 33.62 -101.69 63.76
N CYS A 393 34.89 -101.25 63.71
CA CYS A 393 35.42 -100.17 64.56
C CYS A 393 35.19 -100.34 66.06
N LEU A 394 35.22 -101.58 66.52
CA LEU A 394 35.17 -101.93 67.93
C LEU A 394 36.58 -101.95 68.49
N ASN A 395 36.73 -101.50 69.74
CA ASN A 395 38.02 -101.49 70.41
C ASN A 395 38.34 -102.90 70.96
N ARG A 396 39.50 -103.43 70.61
CA ARG A 396 39.99 -104.72 71.10
C ARG A 396 40.14 -104.79 72.61
N ASP A 397 40.69 -103.75 73.24
CA ASP A 397 40.91 -103.70 74.69
C ASP A 397 39.59 -103.64 75.45
N ASP A 398 38.59 -102.96 74.88
CA ASP A 398 37.23 -102.95 75.41
C ASP A 398 36.56 -104.32 75.30
N PHE A 399 36.74 -105.02 74.17
CA PHE A 399 36.27 -106.39 74.01
C PHE A 399 36.96 -107.36 74.98
N ASP A 400 38.28 -107.22 75.17
CA ASP A 400 39.03 -108.02 76.14
C ASP A 400 38.51 -107.81 77.57
N SER A 401 38.23 -106.56 77.91
CA SER A 401 37.65 -106.18 79.20
C SER A 401 36.24 -106.76 79.37
N TYR A 402 35.40 -106.68 78.33
CA TYR A 402 34.07 -107.29 78.28
C TYR A 402 34.14 -108.80 78.52
N LEU A 403 35.02 -109.52 77.81
CA LEU A 403 35.18 -110.96 77.99
C LEU A 403 35.69 -111.33 79.39
N THR A 404 36.59 -110.53 79.95
CA THR A 404 37.11 -110.75 81.32
C THR A 404 36.02 -110.55 82.37
N PHE A 405 35.18 -109.52 82.18
CA PHE A 405 34.04 -109.25 83.04
C PHE A 405 32.97 -110.35 82.94
N GLN A 406 32.63 -110.77 81.73
CA GLN A 406 31.58 -111.76 81.48
C GLN A 406 32.01 -113.18 81.90
N PHE A 407 33.31 -113.51 81.83
CA PHE A 407 33.84 -114.85 82.09
C PHE A 407 35.03 -114.83 83.06
N PRO A 408 34.80 -114.50 84.35
CA PRO A 408 35.88 -114.38 85.35
C PRO A 408 36.59 -115.71 85.65
N GLU A 409 35.90 -116.84 85.43
CA GLU A 409 36.44 -118.20 85.65
C GLU A 409 37.37 -118.67 84.52
N GLY A 410 37.61 -117.85 83.50
CA GLY A 410 38.46 -118.16 82.37
C GLY A 410 37.70 -118.25 81.04
N LEU A 411 38.46 -118.08 79.95
CA LEU A 411 37.93 -118.04 78.60
C LEU A 411 38.15 -119.39 77.90
N THR A 412 37.08 -119.98 77.38
CA THR A 412 37.12 -121.15 76.48
C THR A 412 36.67 -120.71 75.09
N SER A 413 36.93 -121.50 74.05
CA SER A 413 36.48 -121.13 72.69
C SER A 413 34.95 -121.05 72.60
N TYR A 414 34.20 -121.88 73.34
CA TYR A 414 32.74 -121.71 73.44
C TYR A 414 32.33 -120.35 74.03
N ARG A 415 32.98 -119.93 75.13
CA ARG A 415 32.71 -118.63 75.78
C ARG A 415 33.13 -117.46 74.89
N LEU A 416 34.25 -117.60 74.16
CA LEU A 416 34.70 -116.62 73.18
C LEU A 416 33.67 -116.43 72.07
N PHE A 417 33.19 -117.51 71.45
CA PHE A 417 32.24 -117.42 70.34
C PHE A 417 30.97 -116.68 70.74
N ARG A 418 30.42 -117.09 71.89
CA ARG A 418 29.27 -116.43 72.50
C ARG A 418 29.57 -114.96 72.80
N GLY A 419 30.73 -114.66 73.36
CA GLY A 419 31.15 -113.30 73.68
C GLY A 419 31.30 -112.41 72.44
N VAL A 420 31.86 -112.92 71.34
CA VAL A 420 31.94 -112.17 70.07
C VAL A 420 30.55 -111.86 69.55
N VAL A 421 29.65 -112.84 69.49
CA VAL A 421 28.28 -112.64 68.99
C VAL A 421 27.51 -111.65 69.88
N GLU A 422 27.53 -111.81 71.20
CA GLU A 422 26.82 -110.92 72.12
C GLU A 422 27.38 -109.49 72.10
N TYR A 423 28.71 -109.33 72.08
CA TYR A 423 29.36 -108.01 72.04
C TYR A 423 29.08 -107.29 70.72
N THR A 424 29.22 -107.99 69.59
CA THR A 424 29.01 -107.39 68.27
C THR A 424 27.54 -107.15 67.96
N SER A 425 26.62 -107.96 68.49
CA SER A 425 25.18 -107.69 68.38
C SER A 425 24.82 -106.37 69.06
N LYS A 426 25.28 -106.14 70.29
CA LYS A 426 25.03 -104.87 71.00
C LYS A 426 25.64 -103.67 70.28
N ALA A 427 26.81 -103.86 69.67
CA ALA A 427 27.42 -102.83 68.85
C ALA A 427 26.60 -102.53 67.59
N LEU A 428 26.06 -103.56 66.93
CA LEU A 428 25.18 -103.39 65.78
C LEU A 428 23.89 -102.67 66.16
N ASP A 429 23.26 -103.02 67.28
CA ASP A 429 22.04 -102.35 67.75
C ASP A 429 22.32 -100.85 68.04
N PHE A 430 23.51 -100.52 68.55
CA PHE A 430 23.93 -99.12 68.69
C PHE A 430 24.21 -98.44 67.35
N TYR A 431 24.83 -99.14 66.40
CA TYR A 431 25.19 -98.58 65.10
C TYR A 431 24.01 -98.45 64.14
N PHE A 432 23.02 -99.32 64.25
CA PHE A 432 21.83 -99.38 63.42
C PHE A 432 20.60 -99.49 64.33
N PRO A 433 20.30 -98.44 65.12
CA PRO A 433 19.17 -98.46 66.04
C PRO A 433 17.86 -98.57 65.27
N GLU A 434 16.91 -99.33 65.79
CA GLU A 434 15.54 -99.28 65.31
C GLU A 434 14.92 -97.90 65.61
N LYS A 435 13.77 -97.62 65.00
CA LYS A 435 13.06 -96.37 65.22
C LYS A 435 12.77 -96.20 66.72
N ASP A 436 13.23 -95.08 67.28
CA ASP A 436 13.10 -94.69 68.69
C ASP A 436 14.12 -95.34 69.66
N GLU A 437 15.13 -96.06 69.16
CA GLU A 437 16.25 -96.55 69.98
C GLU A 437 17.38 -95.51 70.08
N ILE A 438 18.12 -95.56 71.19
CA ILE A 438 19.28 -94.69 71.41
C ILE A 438 20.47 -95.32 70.72
N GLY A 439 20.89 -94.72 69.61
CA GLY A 439 22.06 -95.17 68.85
C GLY A 439 22.58 -94.11 67.90
N LEU A 440 23.37 -94.56 66.93
CA LEU A 440 24.00 -93.71 65.93
C LEU A 440 22.96 -93.27 64.89
N SER A 441 22.79 -91.96 64.71
CA SER A 441 21.84 -91.42 63.72
C SER A 441 22.35 -91.61 62.29
N ALA A 442 21.42 -91.69 61.33
CA ALA A 442 21.74 -91.72 59.90
C ALA A 442 22.67 -90.55 59.49
N THR A 443 22.43 -89.35 60.04
CA THR A 443 23.28 -88.17 59.83
C THR A 443 24.71 -88.37 60.31
N ALA A 444 24.94 -89.08 61.42
CA ALA A 444 26.27 -89.34 61.93
C ALA A 444 27.04 -90.35 61.05
N TRP A 445 26.31 -91.30 60.44
CA TRP A 445 26.86 -92.17 59.40
C TRP A 445 27.18 -91.43 58.10
N SER A 446 26.27 -90.54 57.67
CA SER A 446 26.46 -89.66 56.51
C SER A 446 27.69 -88.75 56.68
N ASP A 447 27.84 -88.12 57.85
CA ASP A 447 29.01 -87.31 58.22
C ASP A 447 30.31 -88.13 58.23
N ALA A 448 30.22 -89.42 58.57
CA ALA A 448 31.35 -90.36 58.50
C ALA A 448 31.55 -90.96 57.10
N ALA A 449 30.80 -90.51 56.09
CA ALA A 449 30.78 -91.08 54.75
C ALA A 449 30.61 -92.61 54.75
N TYR A 450 29.78 -93.12 55.66
CA TYR A 450 29.46 -94.54 55.83
C TYR A 450 30.68 -95.44 56.07
N ALA A 451 31.76 -94.86 56.58
CA ALA A 451 33.00 -95.57 56.86
C ALA A 451 33.32 -95.52 58.35
N CYS A 452 33.36 -96.69 58.97
CA CYS A 452 33.68 -96.89 60.37
C CYS A 452 34.92 -96.10 60.85
N ARG A 453 36.00 -96.08 60.06
CA ARG A 453 37.23 -95.35 60.39
C ARG A 453 37.04 -93.83 60.57
N ASN A 454 36.03 -93.27 59.92
CA ASN A 454 35.70 -91.84 59.96
C ASN A 454 34.73 -91.50 61.10
N LEU A 455 34.17 -92.49 61.79
CA LEU A 455 33.35 -92.24 62.97
C LEU A 455 34.21 -91.60 64.06
N LYS A 456 33.74 -90.44 64.56
CA LYS A 456 34.33 -89.76 65.71
C LYS A 456 34.31 -90.71 66.91
N THR A 457 35.26 -90.54 67.83
CA THR A 457 35.46 -91.46 68.95
C THR A 457 34.23 -91.60 69.86
N ASN A 458 33.42 -90.55 70.01
CA ASN A 458 32.17 -90.56 70.78
C ASN A 458 31.02 -91.31 70.08
N PHE A 459 31.18 -91.68 68.81
CA PHE A 459 30.22 -92.46 68.03
C PHE A 459 30.65 -93.90 67.84
N ARG A 460 31.76 -94.32 68.47
CA ARG A 460 32.18 -95.72 68.47
C ARG A 460 31.57 -96.40 69.69
N TRP A 461 31.00 -97.57 69.46
CA TRP A 461 30.40 -98.32 70.53
C TRP A 461 31.47 -98.85 71.49
N SER A 462 31.19 -98.79 72.79
CA SER A 462 32.00 -99.41 73.82
C SER A 462 31.09 -100.06 74.87
N ALA A 463 31.40 -101.29 75.26
CA ALA A 463 30.63 -102.04 76.26
C ALA A 463 30.76 -101.47 77.67
N LEU A 464 31.81 -100.68 77.95
CA LEU A 464 32.09 -100.10 79.26
C LEU A 464 31.76 -98.61 79.38
N GLY A 465 31.37 -97.95 78.28
CA GLY A 465 31.33 -96.49 78.20
C GLY A 465 30.06 -95.85 77.64
N ASN A 466 29.09 -96.61 77.13
CA ASN A 466 27.88 -96.10 76.49
C ASN A 466 26.59 -96.64 77.11
#